data_AF-A0A1F9KMJ3-F1
#
_entry.id   AF-A0A1F9KMJ3-F1
#
_cell.length_a   1.000
_cell.length_b   1.000
_cell.length_c   1.000
_cell.angle_alpha   90.00
_cell.angle_beta   90.00
_cell.angle_gamma   90.00
#
_symmetry.space_group_name_H-M   'P 1'
#
loop_
_entity.id
_entity.type
_entity.pdbx_description
1 polymer ?
#
loop_
_entity_poly.entity_id
_entity_poly.type
_entity_poly.pdbx_seq_one_letter_code
_entity_poly.pdbx_strand_id
1 'polypeptide(L)'
;MAEKAPSQKPAAQAPPPPKPPKHFPGELPTGFPELLRRFEKKGPLTRTLPRLFIFLLQPFLGALPHQDKKELERAVGSSFVFSAAGATGLNILLDMVLYSLVLMAVAVAIAGLGVLFSQRINHYILIGVLLGFVEGAYRLREGILKVKPAEEMSFGAAAYGLPLSFALRPFMAQQTGVVRKSVVPVDGFYAKEFADKIERERRYGNAYSIEDWGEAYFLRMEFPKRVPDIGLPVRSELPDEMPDYDYDLMLKDGHFIVKGRCPDERIRKISSSIAAFPPEFTTSIAVQEKVEGFSHRFERKLLEVLLLKEGKAGGDREGPHL
;
A
#
# COMPACT_ATOMS: atom_id res chain seq x y z
N MET A 1 -0.06 -5.95 69.34
CA MET A 1 -0.55 -6.04 67.95
C MET A 1 -0.62 -4.61 67.42
N ALA A 2 0.30 -4.22 66.54
CA ALA A 2 0.34 -2.86 65.98
C ALA A 2 -0.32 -2.88 64.59
N GLU A 3 -1.40 -2.12 64.46
CA GLU A 3 -2.23 -1.99 63.27
C GLU A 3 -1.48 -1.21 62.18
N LYS A 4 -1.26 -1.86 61.04
CA LYS A 4 -0.50 -1.31 59.91
C LYS A 4 -1.43 -0.43 59.07
N ALA A 5 -1.22 0.89 59.10
CA ALA A 5 -1.98 1.84 58.29
C ALA A 5 -1.84 1.54 56.78
N PRO A 6 -2.91 1.70 55.98
CA PRO A 6 -2.89 1.37 54.56
C PRO A 6 -2.08 2.40 53.76
N SER A 7 -1.11 1.89 52.99
CA SER A 7 -0.28 2.64 52.05
C SER A 7 -1.15 3.29 50.96
N GLN A 8 -1.20 4.63 50.93
CA GLN A 8 -1.82 5.38 49.84
C GLN A 8 -1.08 5.09 48.53
N LYS A 9 -1.80 4.60 47.52
CA LYS A 9 -1.32 4.54 46.13
C LYS A 9 -1.08 5.98 45.63
N PRO A 10 0.06 6.29 44.99
CA PRO A 10 0.24 7.58 44.36
C PRO A 10 -0.86 7.81 43.31
N ALA A 11 -1.55 8.95 43.41
CA ALA A 11 -2.53 9.36 42.43
C ALA A 11 -1.87 9.45 41.04
N ALA A 12 -2.52 8.85 40.03
CA ALA A 12 -2.09 8.96 38.65
C ALA A 12 -1.98 10.44 38.27
N GLN A 13 -0.80 10.86 37.81
CA GLN A 13 -0.58 12.21 37.31
C GLN A 13 -1.55 12.48 36.16
N ALA A 14 -2.27 13.60 36.22
CA ALA A 14 -3.17 14.02 35.16
C ALA A 14 -2.39 14.13 33.83
N PRO A 15 -2.98 13.74 32.69
CA PRO A 15 -2.33 13.84 31.40
C PRO A 15 -1.92 15.29 31.15
N PRO A 16 -0.71 15.53 30.60
CA PRO A 16 -0.22 16.87 30.34
C PRO A 16 -1.16 17.62 29.38
N PRO A 17 -1.25 18.96 29.49
CA PRO A 17 -2.12 19.76 28.63
C PRO A 17 -1.78 19.55 27.16
N PRO A 18 -2.79 19.60 26.25
CA PRO A 18 -2.56 19.43 24.82
C PRO A 18 -1.56 20.48 24.33
N LYS A 19 -0.46 20.01 23.72
CA LYS A 19 0.56 20.89 23.14
C LYS A 19 -0.09 21.73 22.03
N PRO A 20 0.26 23.02 21.89
CA PRO A 20 -0.24 23.85 20.82
C PRO A 20 0.12 23.23 19.45
N PRO A 21 -0.74 23.37 18.44
CA PRO A 21 -0.48 22.86 17.10
C PRO A 21 0.80 23.49 16.55
N LYS A 22 1.70 22.65 16.03
CA LYS A 22 2.92 23.11 15.40
C LYS A 22 2.61 23.68 14.02
N HIS A 23 3.36 24.70 13.63
CA HIS A 23 3.29 25.28 12.29
C HIS A 23 4.67 25.28 11.65
N PHE A 24 4.70 24.95 10.36
CA PHE A 24 5.95 24.81 9.61
C PHE A 24 5.97 25.65 8.32
N PRO A 25 7.15 26.03 7.82
CA PRO A 25 7.28 26.71 6.53
C PRO A 25 6.74 25.84 5.39
N GLY A 26 5.86 26.41 4.56
CA GLY A 26 5.21 25.69 3.45
C GLY A 26 3.94 24.93 3.84
N GLU A 27 3.47 25.10 5.08
CA GLU A 27 2.17 24.56 5.50
C GLU A 27 1.00 25.39 4.93
N LEU A 28 0.00 24.68 4.42
CA LEU A 28 -1.20 25.27 3.85
C LEU A 28 -2.10 25.81 4.97
N PRO A 29 -2.84 26.91 4.71
CA PRO A 29 -3.79 27.47 5.68
C PRO A 29 -4.99 26.54 5.94
N THR A 30 -5.26 25.61 5.03
CA THR A 30 -6.34 24.62 5.16
C THR A 30 -5.95 23.48 6.09
N GLY A 31 -6.84 23.11 7.01
CA GLY A 31 -6.59 22.06 7.99
C GLY A 31 -6.51 20.66 7.39
N PHE A 32 -5.68 19.80 8.00
CA PHE A 32 -5.47 18.42 7.54
C PHE A 32 -6.76 17.61 7.37
N PRO A 33 -7.75 17.64 8.30
CA PRO A 33 -8.98 16.85 8.14
C PRO A 33 -9.82 17.26 6.92
N GLU A 34 -9.78 18.54 6.54
CA GLU A 34 -10.50 19.06 5.39
C GLU A 34 -9.84 18.63 4.08
N LEU A 35 -8.52 18.73 3.99
CA LEU A 35 -7.75 18.22 2.86
C LEU A 35 -7.87 16.70 2.74
N LEU A 36 -7.82 15.98 3.86
CA LEU A 36 -8.00 14.53 3.88
C LEU A 36 -9.35 14.17 3.24
N ARG A 37 -10.46 14.76 3.69
CA ARG A 37 -11.79 14.51 3.10
C ARG A 37 -11.86 14.82 1.61
N ARG A 38 -11.11 15.83 1.13
CA ARG A 38 -11.06 16.21 -0.28
C ARG A 38 -10.36 15.16 -1.15
N PHE A 39 -9.36 14.47 -0.62
CA PHE A 39 -8.48 13.57 -1.40
C PHE A 39 -8.59 12.08 -1.05
N GLU A 40 -9.12 11.71 0.11
CA GLU A 40 -9.31 10.33 0.64
C GLU A 40 -10.11 9.40 -0.30
N LYS A 41 -10.64 9.90 -1.41
CA LYS A 41 -11.45 9.15 -2.38
C LYS A 41 -11.01 9.30 -3.85
N LYS A 42 -9.85 9.91 -4.16
CA LYS A 42 -9.49 10.32 -5.53
C LYS A 42 -8.22 9.68 -6.10
N GLY A 43 -8.07 8.36 -6.02
CA GLY A 43 -7.15 7.67 -6.92
C GLY A 43 -7.59 7.81 -8.39
N PRO A 44 -6.68 7.75 -9.39
CA PRO A 44 -7.06 7.82 -10.81
C PRO A 44 -8.10 6.75 -11.20
N LEU A 45 -8.06 5.58 -10.54
CA LEU A 45 -8.98 4.46 -10.73
C LEU A 45 -10.32 4.58 -9.98
N THR A 46 -10.51 5.60 -9.15
CA THR A 46 -11.80 5.82 -8.49
C THR A 46 -12.77 6.64 -9.36
N ARG A 47 -12.30 7.17 -10.50
CA ARG A 47 -13.11 7.89 -11.49
C ARG A 47 -14.02 6.94 -12.27
N THR A 48 -15.18 7.45 -12.71
CA THR A 48 -16.26 6.66 -13.33
C THR A 48 -15.83 5.92 -14.60
N LEU A 49 -15.07 6.59 -15.49
CA LEU A 49 -14.61 5.99 -16.76
C LEU A 49 -13.61 4.85 -16.54
N PRO A 50 -12.51 5.02 -15.79
CA PRO A 50 -11.60 3.93 -15.44
C PRO A 50 -12.28 2.74 -14.75
N ARG A 51 -13.25 3.01 -13.86
CA ARG A 51 -14.04 1.95 -13.22
C ARG A 51 -14.84 1.11 -14.21
N LEU A 52 -15.47 1.75 -15.19
CA LEU A 52 -16.19 1.05 -16.24
C LEU A 52 -15.24 0.18 -17.08
N PHE A 53 -14.07 0.71 -17.45
CA PHE A 53 -13.07 -0.07 -18.18
C PHE A 53 -12.57 -1.28 -17.38
N ILE A 54 -12.28 -1.12 -16.10
CA ILE A 54 -11.86 -2.22 -15.22
C ILE A 54 -12.95 -3.27 -15.10
N PHE A 55 -14.21 -2.85 -14.92
CA PHE A 55 -15.34 -3.76 -14.84
C PHE A 55 -15.51 -4.58 -16.12
N LEU A 56 -15.40 -3.93 -17.29
CA LEU A 56 -15.50 -4.62 -18.60
C LEU A 56 -14.31 -5.55 -18.86
N LEU A 57 -13.10 -5.15 -18.44
CA LEU A 57 -11.88 -5.95 -18.60
C LEU A 57 -11.67 -6.96 -17.48
N GLN A 58 -12.57 -7.04 -16.51
CA GLN A 58 -12.47 -7.93 -15.35
C GLN A 58 -12.18 -9.39 -15.73
N PRO A 59 -12.79 -9.99 -16.80
CA PRO A 59 -12.44 -11.32 -17.25
C PRO A 59 -11.00 -11.45 -17.72
N PHE A 60 -10.41 -10.44 -18.37
CA PHE A 60 -9.00 -10.49 -18.80
C PHE A 60 -8.04 -10.23 -17.63
N LEU A 61 -8.39 -9.29 -16.76
CA LEU A 61 -7.58 -8.93 -15.59
C LEU A 61 -7.51 -10.06 -14.56
N GLY A 62 -8.49 -10.98 -14.55
CA GLY A 62 -8.44 -12.18 -13.72
C GLY A 62 -7.26 -13.12 -14.03
N ALA A 63 -6.66 -13.01 -15.22
CA ALA A 63 -5.46 -13.76 -15.60
C ALA A 63 -4.23 -13.38 -14.78
N LEU A 64 -4.20 -12.17 -14.20
CA LEU A 64 -3.02 -11.62 -13.54
C LEU A 64 -2.60 -12.44 -12.29
N PRO A 65 -1.32 -12.32 -11.87
CA PRO A 65 -0.86 -12.81 -10.58
C PRO A 65 -1.71 -12.32 -9.41
N HIS A 66 -1.71 -13.09 -8.32
CA HIS A 66 -2.54 -12.79 -7.15
C HIS A 66 -2.26 -11.40 -6.55
N GLN A 67 -0.98 -11.03 -6.44
CA GLN A 67 -0.59 -9.74 -5.86
C GLN A 67 -1.10 -8.58 -6.70
N ASP A 68 -0.88 -8.62 -8.01
CA ASP A 68 -1.35 -7.61 -8.97
C ASP A 68 -2.88 -7.42 -8.90
N LYS A 69 -3.64 -8.51 -8.79
CA LYS A 69 -5.10 -8.46 -8.61
C LYS A 69 -5.48 -7.81 -7.28
N LYS A 70 -4.77 -8.12 -6.19
CA LYS A 70 -5.03 -7.52 -4.87
C LYS A 70 -4.67 -6.05 -4.83
N GLU A 71 -3.61 -5.65 -5.50
CA GLU A 71 -3.27 -4.24 -5.68
C GLU A 71 -4.35 -3.49 -6.46
N LEU A 72 -4.86 -4.07 -7.54
CA LEU A 72 -5.94 -3.47 -8.33
C LEU A 72 -7.26 -3.39 -7.54
N GLU A 73 -7.62 -4.44 -6.81
CA GLU A 73 -8.80 -4.47 -5.92
C GLU A 73 -8.73 -3.36 -4.86
N ARG A 74 -7.56 -3.14 -4.25
CA ARG A 74 -7.34 -2.02 -3.32
C ARG A 74 -7.44 -0.67 -4.02
N ALA A 75 -6.85 -0.52 -5.21
CA ALA A 75 -6.82 0.74 -5.94
C ALA A 75 -8.21 1.16 -6.47
N VAL A 76 -9.07 0.20 -6.84
CA VAL A 76 -10.47 0.47 -7.25
C VAL A 76 -11.34 0.89 -6.05
N GLY A 77 -11.07 0.29 -4.89
CA GLY A 77 -11.76 0.56 -3.62
C GLY A 77 -13.23 0.08 -3.59
N SER A 78 -13.62 -0.82 -4.51
CA SER A 78 -14.98 -1.37 -4.57
C SER A 78 -14.96 -2.80 -5.11
N SER A 79 -15.27 -3.77 -4.23
CA SER A 79 -15.36 -5.19 -4.59
C SER A 79 -16.46 -5.51 -5.60
N PHE A 80 -17.46 -4.62 -5.76
CA PHE A 80 -18.49 -4.74 -6.79
C PHE A 80 -17.95 -4.48 -8.19
N VAL A 81 -17.04 -3.51 -8.33
CA VAL A 81 -16.43 -3.14 -9.61
C VAL A 81 -15.30 -4.09 -9.98
N PHE A 82 -14.50 -4.51 -8.99
CA PHE A 82 -13.43 -5.47 -9.20
C PHE A 82 -13.14 -6.23 -7.91
N SER A 83 -13.09 -7.56 -8.00
CA SER A 83 -12.59 -8.41 -6.92
C SER A 83 -11.65 -9.47 -7.49
N ALA A 84 -10.60 -9.82 -6.75
CA ALA A 84 -9.64 -10.83 -7.21
C ALA A 84 -10.32 -12.19 -7.45
N ALA A 85 -11.29 -12.56 -6.59
CA ALA A 85 -12.07 -13.78 -6.71
C ALA A 85 -12.99 -13.76 -7.94
N GLY A 86 -13.81 -12.71 -8.07
CA GLY A 86 -14.75 -12.57 -9.18
C GLY A 86 -14.05 -12.48 -10.54
N ALA A 87 -12.95 -11.71 -10.62
CA ALA A 87 -12.14 -11.61 -11.83
C ALA A 87 -11.53 -12.96 -12.22
N THR A 88 -10.98 -13.72 -11.26
CA THR A 88 -10.42 -15.05 -11.53
C THR A 88 -11.50 -16.02 -12.00
N GLY A 89 -12.69 -16.00 -11.39
CA GLY A 89 -13.82 -16.83 -11.82
C GLY A 89 -14.27 -16.53 -13.25
N LEU A 90 -14.45 -15.24 -13.58
CA LEU A 90 -14.79 -14.81 -14.94
C LEU A 90 -13.71 -15.15 -15.95
N ASN A 91 -12.44 -15.05 -15.54
CA ASN A 91 -11.31 -15.43 -16.38
C ASN A 91 -11.28 -16.93 -16.69
N ILE A 92 -11.59 -17.79 -15.71
CA ILE A 92 -11.69 -19.24 -15.95
C ILE A 92 -12.78 -19.56 -16.98
N LEU A 93 -13.93 -18.89 -16.90
CA LEU A 93 -15.00 -19.03 -17.89
C LEU A 93 -14.55 -18.54 -19.27
N LEU A 94 -13.83 -17.41 -19.32
CA LEU A 94 -13.26 -16.89 -20.56
C LEU A 94 -12.23 -17.87 -21.15
N ASP A 95 -11.36 -18.46 -20.34
CA ASP A 95 -10.30 -19.38 -20.79
C ASP A 95 -10.88 -20.65 -21.41
N MET A 96 -12.01 -21.17 -20.90
CA MET A 96 -12.73 -22.30 -21.52
C MET A 96 -13.17 -21.98 -22.96
N VAL A 97 -13.57 -20.74 -23.23
CA VAL A 97 -13.93 -20.28 -24.58
C VAL A 97 -12.68 -20.00 -25.39
N LEU A 98 -11.70 -19.28 -24.83
CA LEU A 98 -10.49 -18.83 -25.52
C LEU A 98 -9.65 -20.02 -26.00
N TYR A 99 -9.43 -21.03 -25.16
CA TYR A 99 -8.67 -22.22 -25.55
C TYR A 99 -9.38 -23.03 -26.62
N SER A 100 -10.71 -23.11 -26.56
CA SER A 100 -11.50 -23.73 -27.62
C SER A 100 -11.30 -23.00 -28.94
N LEU A 101 -11.38 -21.66 -28.95
CA LEU A 101 -11.16 -20.87 -30.16
C LEU A 101 -9.73 -21.00 -30.71
N VAL A 102 -8.72 -20.99 -29.84
CA VAL A 102 -7.32 -21.18 -30.24
C VAL A 102 -7.13 -22.56 -30.87
N LEU A 103 -7.67 -23.62 -30.27
CA LEU A 103 -7.57 -24.97 -30.84
C LEU A 103 -8.35 -25.13 -32.14
N MET A 104 -9.49 -24.47 -32.28
CA MET A 104 -10.22 -24.41 -33.55
C MET A 104 -9.37 -23.73 -34.64
N ALA A 105 -8.69 -22.62 -34.32
CA ALA A 105 -7.80 -21.93 -35.25
C ALA A 105 -6.61 -22.82 -35.66
N VAL A 106 -6.02 -23.55 -34.71
CA VAL A 106 -4.97 -24.55 -34.97
C VAL A 106 -5.49 -25.67 -35.88
N ALA A 107 -6.70 -26.17 -35.64
CA ALA A 107 -7.32 -27.19 -36.47
C ALA A 107 -7.51 -26.72 -37.92
N VAL A 108 -7.95 -25.48 -38.11
CA VAL A 108 -8.07 -24.85 -39.44
C VAL A 108 -6.71 -24.68 -40.10
N ALA A 109 -5.68 -24.28 -39.35
CA ALA A 109 -4.33 -24.11 -39.88
C ALA A 109 -3.72 -25.43 -40.39
N ILE A 110 -4.01 -26.55 -39.71
CA ILE A 110 -3.45 -27.87 -40.05
C ILE A 110 -4.27 -28.58 -41.14
N ALA A 111 -5.60 -28.55 -41.03
CA ALA A 111 -6.50 -29.37 -41.84
C ALA A 111 -7.37 -28.57 -42.83
N GLY A 112 -7.24 -27.25 -42.85
CA GLY A 112 -8.00 -26.34 -43.70
C GLY A 112 -9.38 -25.97 -43.14
N LEU A 113 -10.05 -25.03 -43.83
CA LEU A 113 -11.36 -24.49 -43.40
C LEU A 113 -12.47 -25.54 -43.29
N GLY A 114 -12.39 -26.61 -44.07
CA GLY A 114 -13.41 -27.67 -44.11
C GLY A 114 -13.61 -28.36 -42.75
N VAL A 115 -12.60 -28.34 -41.87
CA VAL A 115 -12.70 -28.93 -40.53
C VAL A 115 -13.74 -28.24 -39.65
N LEU A 116 -13.99 -26.94 -39.83
CA LEU A 116 -15.01 -26.19 -39.05
C LEU A 116 -16.42 -26.75 -39.25
N PHE A 117 -16.69 -27.32 -40.43
CA PHE A 117 -17.98 -27.89 -40.80
C PHE A 117 -18.04 -29.41 -40.58
N SER A 118 -17.03 -29.97 -39.90
CA SER A 118 -16.92 -31.41 -39.64
C SER A 118 -17.12 -31.73 -38.16
N GLN A 119 -17.54 -32.95 -37.84
CA GLN A 119 -17.59 -33.41 -36.44
C GLN A 119 -16.21 -33.47 -35.76
N ARG A 120 -15.11 -33.41 -36.51
CA ARG A 120 -13.77 -33.38 -35.93
C ARG A 120 -13.53 -32.13 -35.10
N ILE A 121 -14.20 -31.00 -35.41
CA ILE A 121 -14.05 -29.75 -34.65
C ILE A 121 -14.47 -29.90 -33.18
N ASN A 122 -15.45 -30.77 -32.90
CA ASN A 122 -15.95 -31.02 -31.56
C ASN A 122 -14.85 -31.53 -30.61
N HIS A 123 -13.87 -32.27 -31.14
CA HIS A 123 -12.74 -32.75 -30.35
C HIS A 123 -11.84 -31.58 -29.90
N TYR A 124 -11.56 -30.64 -30.80
CA TYR A 124 -10.76 -29.45 -30.48
C TYR A 124 -11.46 -28.55 -29.46
N ILE A 125 -12.77 -28.37 -29.61
CA ILE A 125 -13.59 -27.62 -28.64
C ILE A 125 -13.57 -28.33 -27.27
N LEU A 126 -13.82 -29.64 -27.23
CA LEU A 126 -13.82 -30.42 -25.99
C LEU A 126 -12.47 -30.36 -25.28
N ILE A 127 -11.36 -30.51 -26.01
CA ILE A 127 -10.01 -30.38 -25.47
C ILE A 127 -9.79 -28.96 -24.92
N GLY A 128 -10.22 -27.92 -25.62
CA GLY A 128 -10.09 -26.53 -25.17
C GLY A 128 -10.80 -26.26 -23.85
N VAL A 129 -12.05 -26.72 -23.73
CA VAL A 129 -12.83 -26.64 -22.49
C VAL A 129 -12.13 -27.42 -21.37
N LEU A 130 -11.65 -28.65 -21.64
CA LEU A 130 -10.93 -29.46 -20.66
C LEU A 130 -9.65 -28.78 -20.16
N LEU A 131 -8.87 -28.17 -21.05
CA LEU A 131 -7.67 -27.42 -20.67
C LEU A 131 -8.02 -26.24 -19.76
N GLY A 132 -9.05 -25.47 -20.12
CA GLY A 132 -9.52 -24.34 -19.30
C GLY A 132 -10.01 -24.78 -17.92
N PHE A 133 -10.70 -25.92 -17.86
CA PHE A 133 -11.13 -26.53 -16.59
C PHE A 133 -9.96 -26.98 -15.73
N VAL A 134 -9.00 -27.72 -16.29
CA VAL A 134 -7.82 -28.22 -15.56
C VAL A 134 -6.98 -27.06 -15.03
N GLU A 135 -6.73 -26.04 -15.85
CA GLU A 135 -6.03 -24.84 -15.40
C GLU A 135 -6.80 -24.09 -14.31
N GLY A 136 -8.11 -23.92 -14.48
CA GLY A 136 -8.97 -23.31 -13.46
C GLY A 136 -8.90 -24.04 -12.12
N ALA A 137 -8.98 -25.38 -12.13
CA ALA A 137 -8.82 -26.19 -10.94
C ALA A 137 -7.44 -26.03 -10.30
N TYR A 138 -6.37 -25.99 -11.11
CA TYR A 138 -5.01 -25.76 -10.61
C TYR A 138 -4.83 -24.37 -9.98
N ARG A 139 -5.46 -23.34 -10.55
CA ARG A 139 -5.44 -21.95 -10.04
C ARG A 139 -6.23 -21.79 -8.75
N LEU A 140 -7.28 -22.60 -8.57
CA LEU A 140 -8.13 -22.64 -7.37
C LEU A 140 -7.74 -23.74 -6.37
N ARG A 141 -6.60 -24.42 -6.58
CA ARG A 141 -6.18 -25.58 -5.78
C ARG A 141 -6.17 -25.36 -4.27
N GLU A 142 -5.91 -24.14 -3.80
CA GLU A 142 -5.93 -23.84 -2.37
C GLU A 142 -7.35 -23.91 -1.78
N GLY A 143 -8.35 -23.45 -2.52
CA GLY A 143 -9.75 -23.55 -2.07
C GLY A 143 -10.26 -24.98 -2.18
N ILE A 144 -9.93 -25.67 -3.27
CA ILE A 144 -10.40 -27.04 -3.52
C ILE A 144 -9.74 -28.04 -2.55
N LEU A 145 -8.41 -27.98 -2.37
CA LEU A 145 -7.67 -28.98 -1.61
C LEU A 145 -7.54 -28.62 -0.12
N LYS A 146 -7.49 -27.33 0.23
CA LYS A 146 -7.28 -26.88 1.61
C LYS A 146 -8.53 -26.22 2.24
N VAL A 147 -9.64 -26.12 1.50
CA VAL A 147 -10.93 -25.56 1.97
C VAL A 147 -10.75 -24.18 2.62
N LYS A 148 -9.84 -23.38 2.08
CA LYS A 148 -9.62 -22.01 2.57
C LYS A 148 -10.79 -21.11 2.14
N PRO A 149 -11.21 -20.16 2.99
CA PRO A 149 -12.17 -19.12 2.60
C PRO A 149 -11.55 -18.22 1.52
N ALA A 150 -12.38 -17.64 0.65
CA ALA A 150 -11.96 -16.90 -0.54
C ALA A 150 -11.04 -15.70 -0.21
N GLU A 151 -11.16 -15.17 1.00
CA GLU A 151 -10.37 -14.06 1.53
C GLU A 151 -8.91 -14.45 1.78
N GLU A 152 -8.65 -15.72 2.11
CA GLU A 152 -7.33 -16.27 2.43
C GLU A 152 -6.72 -17.08 1.28
N MET A 153 -7.46 -17.23 0.18
CA MET A 153 -7.03 -17.99 -0.99
C MET A 153 -6.09 -17.18 -1.89
N SER A 154 -4.98 -17.80 -2.28
CA SER A 154 -4.17 -17.29 -3.38
C SER A 154 -4.79 -17.68 -4.73
N PHE A 155 -5.33 -16.70 -5.46
CA PHE A 155 -5.85 -16.92 -6.82
C PHE A 155 -4.73 -16.93 -7.86
N GLY A 156 -4.38 -18.11 -8.38
CA GLY A 156 -3.31 -18.29 -9.36
C GLY A 156 -3.48 -17.47 -10.64
N ALA A 157 -2.35 -17.15 -11.30
CA ALA A 157 -2.33 -16.53 -12.63
C ALA A 157 -2.74 -17.55 -13.71
N ALA A 158 -3.27 -17.04 -14.82
CA ALA A 158 -3.46 -17.84 -16.04
C ALA A 158 -2.13 -18.04 -16.77
N ALA A 159 -2.08 -18.96 -17.74
CA ALA A 159 -0.90 -19.22 -18.58
C ALA A 159 -0.34 -17.95 -19.24
N TYR A 160 -1.23 -17.06 -19.70
CA TYR A 160 -0.86 -15.76 -20.28
C TYR A 160 -0.80 -14.61 -19.27
N GLY A 161 -1.08 -14.88 -18.00
CA GLY A 161 -1.15 -13.88 -16.93
C GLY A 161 0.19 -13.20 -16.63
N LEU A 162 1.30 -13.94 -16.70
CA LEU A 162 2.64 -13.39 -16.49
C LEU A 162 3.08 -12.46 -17.62
N PRO A 163 2.98 -12.84 -18.91
CA PRO A 163 3.18 -11.91 -20.02
C PRO A 163 2.30 -10.67 -19.93
N LEU A 164 1.02 -10.85 -19.57
CA LEU A 164 0.07 -9.74 -19.42
C LEU A 164 0.47 -8.80 -18.29
N SER A 165 0.89 -9.32 -17.14
CA SER A 165 1.42 -8.52 -16.02
C SER A 165 2.60 -7.67 -16.47
N PHE A 166 3.55 -8.26 -17.20
CA PHE A 166 4.71 -7.51 -17.71
C PHE A 166 4.30 -6.37 -18.64
N ALA A 167 3.32 -6.59 -19.52
CA ALA A 167 2.80 -5.56 -20.41
C ALA A 167 2.04 -4.44 -19.66
N LEU A 168 1.33 -4.78 -18.57
CA LEU A 168 0.52 -3.84 -17.79
C LEU A 168 1.27 -3.13 -16.66
N ARG A 169 2.48 -3.60 -16.29
CA ARG A 169 3.33 -2.99 -15.25
C ARG A 169 3.46 -1.46 -15.32
N PRO A 170 3.79 -0.82 -16.46
CA PRO A 170 3.95 0.63 -16.48
C PRO A 170 2.65 1.37 -16.15
N PHE A 171 1.50 0.82 -16.55
CA PHE A 171 0.19 1.38 -16.23
C PHE A 171 -0.20 1.14 -14.77
N MET A 172 0.05 -0.07 -14.25
CA MET A 172 -0.19 -0.40 -12.85
C MET A 172 0.67 0.41 -11.89
N ALA A 173 1.95 0.62 -12.19
CA ALA A 173 2.86 1.41 -11.37
C ALA A 173 2.42 2.87 -11.21
N GLN A 174 1.73 3.43 -12.21
CA GLN A 174 1.13 4.77 -12.14
C GLN A 174 -0.17 4.81 -11.30
N GLN A 175 -0.78 3.65 -11.02
CA GLN A 175 -2.12 3.55 -10.43
C GLN A 175 -2.15 2.95 -9.03
N THR A 176 -1.12 2.19 -8.64
CA THR A 176 -0.99 1.65 -7.29
C THR A 176 -0.75 2.73 -6.24
N GLY A 177 -0.50 3.97 -6.65
CA GLY A 177 -0.35 5.14 -5.77
C GLY A 177 0.91 5.10 -4.92
N VAL A 178 1.42 3.94 -4.53
CA VAL A 178 2.61 3.83 -3.68
C VAL A 178 3.85 4.24 -4.49
N VAL A 179 4.22 5.52 -4.40
CA VAL A 179 5.42 6.09 -5.05
C VAL A 179 6.67 5.51 -4.41
N ARG A 180 6.61 5.23 -3.10
CA ARG A 180 7.69 4.59 -2.35
C ARG A 180 7.13 3.99 -1.06
N LYS A 181 7.35 2.68 -0.88
CA LYS A 181 7.20 2.00 0.42
C LYS A 181 8.59 1.61 0.86
N SER A 182 9.06 2.20 1.96
CA SER A 182 10.29 1.72 2.58
C SER A 182 9.99 0.38 3.27
N VAL A 183 10.88 -0.59 3.04
CA VAL A 183 10.77 -2.02 3.39
C VAL A 183 10.43 -2.15 4.88
N VAL A 184 9.34 -2.81 5.30
CA VAL A 184 9.24 -4.28 5.44
C VAL A 184 7.82 -4.77 5.16
N PRO A 185 7.59 -5.54 4.08
CA PRO A 185 6.38 -6.33 3.92
C PRO A 185 6.64 -7.75 4.44
N VAL A 186 6.25 -8.03 5.68
CA VAL A 186 5.89 -9.41 6.06
C VAL A 186 4.66 -9.33 6.94
N ASP A 187 3.49 -9.18 6.30
CA ASP A 187 2.23 -9.54 6.98
C ASP A 187 2.26 -11.06 7.19
N GLY A 188 2.28 -11.50 8.45
CA GLY A 188 2.11 -12.91 8.81
C GLY A 188 3.16 -13.52 9.74
N PHE A 189 4.22 -12.81 10.13
CA PHE A 189 5.20 -13.31 11.11
C PHE A 189 5.28 -12.40 12.34
N TYR A 190 4.57 -12.76 13.41
CA TYR A 190 4.63 -12.12 14.73
C TYR A 190 5.80 -12.65 15.59
N ALA A 191 6.95 -12.94 14.98
CA ALA A 191 8.12 -13.33 15.76
C ALA A 191 8.75 -12.08 16.40
N LYS A 192 9.29 -12.21 17.62
CA LYS A 192 9.89 -11.11 18.39
C LYS A 192 10.98 -10.39 17.59
N GLU A 193 11.71 -11.14 16.78
CA GLU A 193 12.79 -10.70 15.92
C GLU A 193 12.32 -9.77 14.77
N PHE A 194 11.07 -9.89 14.31
CA PHE A 194 10.49 -9.02 13.29
C PHE A 194 10.01 -7.69 13.88
N ALA A 195 9.41 -7.72 15.07
CA ALA A 195 9.01 -6.51 15.78
C ALA A 195 10.22 -5.60 16.07
N ASP A 196 11.35 -6.20 16.43
CA ASP A 196 12.61 -5.49 16.67
C ASP A 196 13.19 -4.86 15.40
N LYS A 197 13.03 -5.51 14.23
CA LYS A 197 13.41 -4.94 12.93
C LYS A 197 12.53 -3.75 12.56
N ILE A 198 11.22 -3.83 12.75
CA ILE A 198 10.31 -2.70 12.46
C ILE A 198 10.62 -1.51 13.37
N GLU A 199 10.83 -1.74 14.67
CA GLU A 199 11.22 -0.65 15.59
C GLU A 199 12.61 -0.09 15.26
N ARG A 200 13.51 -0.90 14.69
CA ARG A 200 14.77 -0.40 14.16
C ARG A 200 14.52 0.58 13.01
N GLU A 201 13.72 0.21 12.02
CA GLU A 201 13.41 1.10 10.89
C GLU A 201 12.68 2.38 11.34
N ARG A 202 11.78 2.31 12.33
CA ARG A 202 11.15 3.49 12.94
C ARG A 202 12.19 4.45 13.55
N ARG A 203 13.21 3.92 14.25
CA ARG A 203 14.28 4.74 14.86
C ARG A 203 15.13 5.47 13.85
N TYR A 204 15.34 4.90 12.67
CA TYR A 204 16.07 5.55 11.58
C TYR A 204 15.17 6.42 10.69
N GLY A 205 13.86 6.53 10.97
CA GLY A 205 12.93 7.28 10.13
C GLY A 205 12.63 6.62 8.78
N ASN A 206 12.91 5.33 8.66
CA ASN A 206 12.71 4.53 7.45
C ASN A 206 11.35 3.85 7.41
N ALA A 207 10.57 3.86 8.49
CA ALA A 207 9.23 3.27 8.51
C ALA A 207 8.20 4.25 7.93
N TYR A 208 8.15 4.40 6.60
CA TYR A 208 7.19 5.28 5.94
C TYR A 208 6.68 4.74 4.59
N SER A 209 5.51 5.22 4.20
CA SER A 209 4.88 5.02 2.90
C SER A 209 4.41 6.34 2.32
N ILE A 210 4.62 6.55 1.03
CA ILE A 210 4.06 7.67 0.29
C ILE A 210 3.14 7.13 -0.81
N GLU A 211 1.91 7.61 -0.81
CA GLU A 211 0.87 7.30 -1.77
C GLU A 211 0.59 8.52 -2.64
N ASP A 212 0.24 8.32 -3.91
CA ASP A 212 -0.14 9.32 -4.88
C ASP A 212 -1.65 9.26 -5.05
N TRP A 213 -2.31 10.33 -4.62
CA TRP A 213 -3.74 10.52 -4.68
C TRP A 213 -4.13 11.46 -5.83
N GLY A 214 -3.31 11.51 -6.88
CA GLY A 214 -3.51 12.32 -8.07
C GLY A 214 -3.11 13.77 -7.85
N GLU A 215 -3.95 14.55 -7.17
CA GLU A 215 -3.72 15.98 -6.90
C GLU A 215 -2.83 16.22 -5.66
N ALA A 216 -2.59 15.18 -4.85
CA ALA A 216 -1.76 15.26 -3.66
C ALA A 216 -0.98 13.96 -3.45
N TYR A 217 0.15 14.02 -2.76
CA TYR A 217 0.76 12.84 -2.15
C TYR A 217 0.32 12.70 -0.70
N PHE A 218 0.07 11.48 -0.25
CA PHE A 218 -0.23 11.14 1.13
C PHE A 218 0.94 10.35 1.74
N LEU A 219 1.67 11.00 2.64
CA LEU A 219 2.79 10.43 3.37
C LEU A 219 2.32 9.96 4.75
N ARG A 220 2.69 8.74 5.11
CA ARG A 220 2.53 8.18 6.45
C ARG A 220 3.88 7.72 6.96
N MET A 221 4.29 8.20 8.13
CA MET A 221 5.55 7.84 8.77
C MET A 221 5.32 7.44 10.21
N GLU A 222 5.82 6.28 10.59
CA GLU A 222 5.73 5.76 11.95
C GLU A 222 6.96 6.13 12.75
N PHE A 223 6.73 6.71 13.92
CA PHE A 223 7.79 7.08 14.86
C PHE A 223 8.05 5.93 15.84
N PRO A 224 9.24 5.88 16.47
CA PRO A 224 9.62 4.83 17.41
C PRO A 224 8.60 4.67 18.54
N LYS A 225 8.16 3.44 18.81
CA LYS A 225 7.15 3.20 19.86
C LYS A 225 7.76 2.66 21.14
N ARG A 226 8.83 1.85 21.06
CA ARG A 226 9.42 1.15 22.21
C ARG A 226 10.91 1.43 22.37
N VAL A 227 11.35 1.52 23.62
CA VAL A 227 12.78 1.59 23.94
C VAL A 227 13.40 0.23 23.62
N PRO A 228 14.52 0.17 22.88
CA PRO A 228 15.11 -1.11 22.52
C PRO A 228 15.61 -1.87 23.75
N ASP A 229 15.53 -3.20 23.70
CA ASP A 229 16.10 -4.09 24.70
C ASP A 229 17.57 -4.37 24.37
N ILE A 230 18.43 -3.44 24.77
CA ILE A 230 19.86 -3.41 24.42
C ILE A 230 20.77 -3.90 25.57
N GLY A 231 20.21 -4.66 26.52
CA GLY A 231 20.99 -5.25 27.62
C GLY A 231 21.70 -4.23 28.50
N LEU A 232 21.17 -3.01 28.59
CA LEU A 232 21.80 -1.93 29.35
C LEU A 232 21.62 -2.13 30.86
N PRO A 233 22.65 -1.87 31.68
CA PRO A 233 22.54 -1.96 33.13
C PRO A 233 21.51 -0.96 33.71
N VAL A 234 21.21 0.13 32.99
CA VAL A 234 20.26 1.18 33.39
C VAL A 234 18.84 0.93 32.83
N ARG A 235 18.58 -0.22 32.19
CA ARG A 235 17.30 -0.49 31.52
C ARG A 235 16.09 -0.45 32.47
N SER A 236 16.29 -0.86 33.72
CA SER A 236 15.27 -0.86 34.78
C SER A 236 14.80 0.55 35.18
N GLU A 237 15.56 1.59 34.83
CA GLU A 237 15.24 2.99 35.15
C GLU A 237 14.58 3.73 33.97
N LEU A 238 14.51 3.10 32.79
CA LEU A 238 13.91 3.67 31.60
C LEU A 238 12.47 3.17 31.39
N PRO A 239 11.56 4.04 30.90
CA PRO A 239 10.25 3.59 30.47
C PRO A 239 10.37 2.58 29.32
N ASP A 240 9.41 1.66 29.22
CA ASP A 240 9.36 0.71 28.10
C ASP A 240 8.93 1.36 26.78
N GLU A 241 8.14 2.43 26.90
CA GLU A 241 7.60 3.18 25.78
C GLU A 241 8.51 4.39 25.45
N MET A 242 8.76 4.61 24.16
CA MET A 242 9.47 5.82 23.71
C MET A 242 8.64 7.06 23.99
N PRO A 243 9.24 8.20 24.37
CA PRO A 243 8.54 9.47 24.40
C PRO A 243 8.12 9.85 22.98
N ASP A 244 7.07 10.67 22.87
CA ASP A 244 6.75 11.31 21.60
C ASP A 244 7.91 12.18 21.16
N TYR A 245 8.44 11.90 19.97
CA TYR A 245 9.55 12.69 19.45
C TYR A 245 9.09 14.12 19.17
N ASP A 246 10.02 15.04 19.36
CA ASP A 246 9.95 16.33 18.71
C ASP A 246 10.20 16.14 17.20
N TYR A 247 9.61 16.99 16.37
CA TYR A 247 9.74 16.86 14.93
C TYR A 247 9.65 18.21 14.22
N ASP A 248 10.38 18.29 13.11
CA ASP A 248 10.39 19.40 12.17
C ASP A 248 10.10 18.91 10.75
N LEU A 249 9.28 19.68 10.03
CA LEU A 249 8.89 19.40 8.65
C LEU A 249 9.39 20.53 7.76
N MET A 250 9.95 20.18 6.61
CA MET A 250 10.41 21.15 5.63
C MET A 250 10.18 20.64 4.21
N LEU A 251 9.73 21.54 3.32
CA LEU A 251 9.70 21.29 1.88
C LEU A 251 10.83 22.11 1.23
N LYS A 252 11.78 21.44 0.59
CA LYS A 252 12.96 22.09 -0.01
C LYS A 252 13.44 21.33 -1.25
N ASP A 253 13.67 22.04 -2.36
CA ASP A 253 14.30 21.50 -3.58
C ASP A 253 13.67 20.18 -4.07
N GLY A 254 12.34 20.08 -4.09
CA GLY A 254 11.63 18.86 -4.50
C GLY A 254 11.78 17.69 -3.52
N HIS A 255 12.19 17.95 -2.28
CA HIS A 255 12.26 16.98 -1.20
C HIS A 255 11.40 17.42 -0.03
N PHE A 256 10.63 16.48 0.51
CA PHE A 256 9.98 16.62 1.80
C PHE A 256 10.89 16.01 2.88
N ILE A 257 11.33 16.83 3.81
CA ILE A 257 12.30 16.48 4.85
C ILE A 257 11.58 16.38 6.18
N VAL A 258 11.66 15.21 6.81
CA VAL A 258 11.17 14.96 8.17
C VAL A 258 12.38 14.81 9.09
N LYS A 259 12.47 15.64 10.11
CA LYS A 259 13.44 15.48 11.19
C LYS A 259 12.72 15.08 12.45
N GLY A 260 13.16 14.01 13.09
CA GLY A 260 12.66 13.56 14.39
C GLY A 260 13.77 13.62 15.43
N ARG A 261 13.48 14.11 16.62
CA ARG A 261 14.41 14.16 17.75
C ARG A 261 13.73 13.71 19.04
N CYS A 262 14.37 12.80 19.79
CA CYS A 262 13.88 12.38 21.10
C CYS A 262 14.01 13.54 22.11
N PRO A 263 12.94 14.00 22.79
CA PRO A 263 13.05 15.14 23.71
C PRO A 263 13.63 14.76 25.08
N ASP A 264 13.49 13.51 25.53
CA ASP A 264 14.01 13.08 26.84
C ASP A 264 15.54 12.96 26.81
N GLU A 265 16.22 13.79 27.61
CA GLU A 265 17.67 13.81 27.71
C GLU A 265 18.28 12.50 28.23
N ARG A 266 17.59 11.79 29.13
CA ARG A 266 18.07 10.52 29.68
C ARG A 266 18.13 9.47 28.59
N ILE A 267 17.07 9.40 27.77
CA ILE A 267 17.01 8.52 26.62
C ILE A 267 18.04 8.95 25.57
N ARG A 268 18.20 10.26 25.32
CA ARG A 268 19.20 10.79 24.36
C ARG A 268 20.65 10.45 24.74
N LYS A 269 21.03 10.56 26.01
CA LYS A 269 22.40 10.22 26.45
C LYS A 269 22.72 8.76 26.13
N ILE A 270 21.76 7.87 26.39
CA ILE A 270 21.90 6.44 26.14
C ILE A 270 21.90 6.14 24.64
N SER A 271 20.98 6.73 23.90
CA SER A 271 20.83 6.52 22.45
C SER A 271 22.04 7.04 21.68
N SER A 272 22.61 8.20 22.07
CA SER A 272 23.84 8.73 21.49
C SER A 272 25.06 7.82 21.64
N SER A 273 25.06 6.90 22.61
CA SER A 273 26.16 5.98 22.88
C SER A 273 26.06 4.68 22.08
N ILE A 274 24.97 4.44 21.35
CA ILE A 274 24.64 3.15 20.74
C ILE A 274 24.19 3.34 19.30
N ALA A 275 24.99 2.83 18.35
CA ALA A 275 24.74 3.01 16.93
C ALA A 275 23.35 2.51 16.47
N ALA A 276 22.81 1.48 17.11
CA ALA A 276 21.49 0.90 16.83
C ALA A 276 20.30 1.71 17.39
N PHE A 277 20.55 2.79 18.13
CA PHE A 277 19.52 3.61 18.76
C PHE A 277 19.84 5.09 18.56
N PRO A 278 19.62 5.66 17.38
CA PRO A 278 19.93 7.07 17.16
C PRO A 278 19.01 8.01 17.98
N PRO A 279 19.54 9.12 18.55
CA PRO A 279 18.74 10.13 19.26
C PRO A 279 17.87 10.98 18.34
N GLU A 280 18.24 11.06 17.06
CA GLU A 280 17.56 11.84 16.03
C GLU A 280 17.69 11.15 14.67
N PHE A 281 16.74 11.41 13.79
CA PHE A 281 16.78 10.97 12.40
C PHE A 281 16.41 12.11 11.46
N THR A 282 16.87 12.03 10.22
CA THR A 282 16.46 12.92 9.13
C THR A 282 16.12 12.06 7.92
N THR A 283 14.87 12.11 7.49
CA THR A 283 14.38 11.40 6.31
C THR A 283 14.12 12.41 5.21
N SER A 284 14.80 12.26 4.07
CA SER A 284 14.59 13.09 2.88
C SER A 284 13.82 12.29 1.83
N ILE A 285 12.62 12.74 1.51
CA ILE A 285 11.69 12.07 0.59
C ILE A 285 11.61 12.89 -0.68
N ALA A 286 12.24 12.41 -1.75
CA ALA A 286 12.10 13.01 -3.07
C ALA A 286 10.64 12.91 -3.55
N VAL A 287 10.05 14.03 -3.95
CA VAL A 287 8.75 14.09 -4.61
C VAL A 287 8.97 14.31 -6.11
N GLN A 288 8.24 13.58 -6.94
CA GLN A 288 8.45 13.62 -8.40
C GLN A 288 7.88 14.89 -9.03
N GLU A 289 6.73 15.34 -8.53
CA GLU A 289 6.07 16.57 -8.98
C GLU A 289 6.28 17.71 -7.99
N LYS A 290 6.23 18.95 -8.49
CA LYS A 290 6.35 20.15 -7.66
C LYS A 290 5.15 20.23 -6.72
N VAL A 291 5.44 20.47 -5.44
CA VAL A 291 4.45 20.56 -4.36
C VAL A 291 4.25 22.03 -4.00
N GLU A 292 3.01 22.48 -3.97
CA GLU A 292 2.61 23.85 -3.61
C GLU A 292 2.75 24.09 -2.11
N GLY A 293 2.36 23.09 -1.31
CA GLY A 293 2.44 23.13 0.14
C GLY A 293 1.97 21.82 0.75
N PHE A 294 1.93 21.76 2.08
CA PHE A 294 1.50 20.57 2.79
C PHE A 294 0.60 20.86 3.98
N SER A 295 -0.08 19.84 4.49
CA SER A 295 -0.75 19.88 5.78
C SER A 295 -0.45 18.60 6.53
N HIS A 296 -0.35 18.65 7.85
CA HIS A 296 0.09 17.49 8.62
C HIS A 296 -0.79 17.22 9.85
N ARG A 297 -0.67 15.99 10.35
CA ARG A 297 -1.22 15.53 11.61
C ARG A 297 -0.25 14.57 12.26
N PHE A 298 -0.03 14.74 13.56
CA PHE A 298 0.75 13.80 14.35
C PHE A 298 -0.07 13.28 15.52
N GLU A 299 -0.45 12.01 15.46
CA GLU A 299 -1.25 11.35 16.49
C GLU A 299 -0.73 9.94 16.74
N ARG A 300 -0.63 9.54 18.01
CA ARG A 300 -0.23 8.17 18.41
C ARG A 300 1.06 7.70 17.72
N LYS A 301 2.06 8.58 17.62
CA LYS A 301 3.37 8.32 16.98
C LYS A 301 3.27 7.99 15.48
N LEU A 302 2.21 8.45 14.83
CA LEU A 302 2.04 8.40 13.39
C LEU A 302 2.00 9.84 12.87
N LEU A 303 2.96 10.17 12.01
CA LEU A 303 2.96 11.39 11.24
C LEU A 303 2.26 11.12 9.91
N GLU A 304 1.22 11.89 9.64
CA GLU A 304 0.51 11.89 8.37
C GLU A 304 0.64 13.26 7.73
N VAL A 305 1.00 13.29 6.45
CA VAL A 305 1.21 14.54 5.70
C VAL A 305 0.54 14.43 4.34
N LEU A 306 -0.25 15.44 4.00
CA LEU A 306 -0.77 15.64 2.65
C LEU A 306 0.06 16.70 1.95
N LEU A 307 0.69 16.34 0.84
CA LEU A 307 1.53 17.21 0.01
C LEU A 307 0.73 17.57 -1.25
N LEU A 308 0.27 18.81 -1.37
CA LEU A 308 -0.53 19.24 -2.52
C LEU A 308 0.37 19.47 -3.73
N LYS A 309 0.09 18.80 -4.85
CA LYS A 309 0.83 19.05 -6.09
C LYS A 309 0.40 20.39 -6.68
N GLU A 310 1.36 21.15 -7.19
CA GLU A 310 1.05 22.36 -7.94
C GLU A 310 0.20 21.95 -9.14
N GLY A 311 -1.00 22.51 -9.26
CA GLY A 311 -1.91 22.17 -10.34
C GLY A 311 -1.20 22.35 -11.68
N LYS A 312 -1.30 21.38 -12.59
CA LYS A 312 -1.07 21.64 -14.01
C LYS A 312 -2.09 22.68 -14.45
N ALA A 313 -1.76 23.96 -14.26
CA ALA A 313 -2.47 25.07 -14.88
C ALA A 313 -2.52 24.73 -16.37
N GLY A 314 -3.75 24.68 -16.91
CA GLY A 314 -3.99 24.30 -18.29
C GLY A 314 -3.13 25.14 -19.24
N GLY A 315 -2.16 24.49 -19.86
CA GLY A 315 -1.61 24.94 -21.14
C GLY A 315 -2.67 24.66 -22.20
N ASP A 316 -3.60 25.59 -22.38
CA ASP A 316 -4.28 25.90 -23.64
C ASP A 316 -5.36 26.96 -23.37
N ARG A 317 -4.97 28.23 -23.56
CA ARG A 317 -5.76 29.35 -24.11
C ARG A 317 -5.06 30.69 -23.82
N GLU A 318 -3.92 30.90 -24.47
CA GLU A 318 -3.53 32.23 -24.92
C GLU A 318 -3.37 32.17 -26.44
N GLY A 319 -4.47 32.46 -27.15
CA GLY A 319 -4.41 32.92 -28.52
C GLY A 319 -4.62 34.44 -28.50
N PRO A 320 -3.75 35.26 -29.11
CA PRO A 320 -3.96 36.68 -29.17
C PRO A 320 -5.05 36.98 -30.21
N HIS A 321 -6.13 37.62 -29.79
CA HIS A 321 -7.05 38.26 -30.72
C HIS A 321 -6.51 39.64 -31.07
N LEU A 322 -5.91 39.73 -32.25
CA LEU A 322 -6.05 40.90 -33.12
C LEU A 322 -7.47 40.95 -33.69
#